data_AF-A0A319CSR8-F1
#
_entry.id   AF-A0A319CSR8-F1
#
_cell.length_a   1.000
_cell.length_b   1.000
_cell.length_c   1.000
_cell.angle_alpha   90.00
_cell.angle_beta   90.00
_cell.angle_gamma   90.00
#
_symmetry.space_group_name_H-M   'P 1'
#
loop_
_entity.id
_entity.type
_entity.pdbx_description
1 polymer ?
#
loop_
_entity_poly.entity_id
_entity_poly.type
_entity_poly.pdbx_seq_one_letter_code
_entity_poly.pdbx_strand_id
1 'polypeptide(L)'
;MSVTQDQRKFTYLVGVGVTHSIAPSMHDSIAKALGYDWTFHTKECPTVEDAMELFRQPTFAGGVVTMPYKRSIMDHLDGLDEYATKLQACNNVYRAADGSLRGTNTDWRGIKGCLLGASDEGRHKPGVIVGAGGACRAALFTLHSELGCNPIYIVNRDRDEVAALQAEATTEYGALAFIHLQTADQVAALPASPYYIVGTVPDAEPSTPEEIEVHQIVNTFLSSPNKGVLLDMCFKPRKTRFLKAALSHGWTTVEGTELAQIGQAGFTGVEIFYEDLEYLAKEKGGLNEDNLLAAARDARDLCDESGLEVIGLQPFIFYEGLIDRQVHAEKIEKLKTWFKLVKILGTDTIQIPSNFQPEGISGDLDLIVADMTEVADLGLKEEPVVKFAFESLAWGTFISTWEESWEVIRRVDRPNFGICLDTFNITGRIWADPTAVSGKAPDADKVLAESMERLLKTVDLKKVFYIQVVDAERMEQPLVAGHPFHVDGQPPRMNWSRNARLFLYEQDKGGYLPVVEVARVMLKELKFEGWVSMELFSRTMADPDPTVPRSHSQRGMKAWKQLAQELDV
;
A
#
# COMPACT_ATOMS: atom_id res chain seq x y z
N MET A 1 -49.21 8.18 14.71
CA MET A 1 -47.95 8.51 15.41
C MET A 1 -47.02 9.11 14.38
N SER A 2 -46.61 10.35 14.59
CA SER A 2 -45.70 11.09 13.71
C SER A 2 -44.39 10.32 13.60
N VAL A 3 -44.00 9.92 12.38
CA VAL A 3 -42.63 9.49 12.09
C VAL A 3 -41.78 10.73 12.26
N THR A 4 -41.14 10.87 13.41
CA THR A 4 -40.20 11.95 13.66
C THR A 4 -39.09 11.81 12.63
N GLN A 5 -39.02 12.76 11.70
CA GLN A 5 -37.99 12.81 10.69
C GLN A 5 -36.64 12.84 11.40
N ASP A 6 -35.77 11.88 11.10
CA ASP A 6 -34.45 11.80 11.69
C ASP A 6 -33.66 13.08 11.36
N GLN A 7 -33.36 13.88 12.38
CA GLN A 7 -32.68 15.16 12.22
C GLN A 7 -31.15 15.01 12.20
N ARG A 8 -30.64 13.80 12.43
CA ARG A 8 -29.20 13.51 12.50
C ARG A 8 -28.54 13.80 11.17
N LYS A 9 -27.50 14.62 11.21
CA LYS A 9 -26.73 15.08 10.05
C LYS A 9 -25.24 15.12 10.29
N PHE A 10 -24.80 15.20 11.54
CA PHE A 10 -23.41 15.48 11.84
C PHE A 10 -22.81 14.43 12.74
N THR A 11 -21.64 13.96 12.32
CA THR A 11 -20.72 13.23 13.18
C THR A 11 -19.51 14.11 13.48
N TYR A 12 -18.87 13.91 14.63
CA TYR A 12 -17.80 14.81 15.08
C TYR A 12 -16.57 14.05 15.56
N LEU A 13 -15.39 14.60 15.33
CA LEU A 13 -14.20 14.33 16.15
C LEU A 13 -13.98 15.53 17.07
N VAL A 14 -14.04 15.31 18.38
CA VAL A 14 -13.88 16.35 19.41
C VAL A 14 -12.67 16.07 20.30
N GLY A 15 -11.97 17.13 20.68
CA GLY A 15 -10.78 17.07 21.52
C GLY A 15 -9.96 18.35 21.39
N VAL A 16 -8.72 18.29 21.88
CA VAL A 16 -7.72 19.34 21.68
C VAL A 16 -6.69 18.86 20.66
N GLY A 17 -6.39 19.70 19.66
CA GLY A 17 -5.44 19.41 18.58
C GLY A 17 -6.00 18.53 17.46
N VAL A 18 -7.30 18.61 17.17
CA VAL A 18 -8.00 17.65 16.27
C VAL A 18 -8.10 18.09 14.81
N THR A 19 -7.73 19.34 14.50
CA THR A 19 -7.92 19.98 13.18
C THR A 19 -7.13 19.35 12.03
N HIS A 20 -6.12 18.54 12.32
CA HIS A 20 -5.27 17.87 11.33
C HIS A 20 -5.62 16.39 11.14
N SER A 21 -6.77 15.93 11.62
CA SER A 21 -7.17 14.53 11.51
C SER A 21 -7.60 14.16 10.10
N ILE A 22 -7.20 12.96 9.64
CA ILE A 22 -7.67 12.34 8.38
C ILE A 22 -9.07 11.72 8.50
N ALA A 23 -9.64 11.69 9.71
CA ALA A 23 -10.93 11.08 9.99
C ALA A 23 -12.11 11.57 9.11
N PRO A 24 -12.22 12.86 8.71
CA PRO A 24 -13.39 13.35 7.96
C PRO A 24 -13.67 12.60 6.66
N SER A 25 -12.69 12.46 5.77
CA SER A 25 -12.88 11.83 4.46
C SER A 25 -13.27 10.35 4.58
N MET A 26 -12.66 9.64 5.53
CA MET A 26 -12.97 8.24 5.83
C MET A 26 -14.40 8.08 6.33
N HIS A 27 -14.82 8.87 7.32
CA HIS A 27 -16.15 8.73 7.90
C HIS A 27 -17.28 9.22 6.98
N ASP A 28 -17.05 10.26 6.17
CA ASP A 28 -18.00 10.69 5.14
C ASP A 28 -18.24 9.58 4.10
N SER A 29 -17.17 8.90 3.69
CA SER A 29 -17.25 7.78 2.75
C SER A 29 -18.03 6.60 3.35
N ILE A 30 -17.79 6.27 4.63
CA ILE A 30 -18.53 5.23 5.36
C ILE A 30 -20.00 5.59 5.50
N ALA A 31 -20.32 6.83 5.89
CA ALA A 31 -21.70 7.29 6.02
C ALA A 31 -22.46 7.17 4.70
N LYS A 32 -21.85 7.63 3.61
CA LYS A 32 -22.42 7.52 2.26
C LYS A 32 -22.64 6.08 1.83
N ALA A 33 -21.67 5.18 2.09
CA ALA A 33 -21.79 3.76 1.77
C ALA A 33 -22.92 3.06 2.56
N LEU A 34 -23.16 3.50 3.80
CA LEU A 34 -24.26 3.03 4.65
C LEU A 34 -25.61 3.71 4.35
N GLY A 35 -25.66 4.62 3.37
CA GLY A 35 -26.89 5.32 2.97
C GLY A 35 -27.29 6.48 3.89
N TYR A 36 -26.37 6.97 4.73
CA TYR A 36 -26.59 8.13 5.59
C TYR A 36 -26.10 9.41 4.93
N ASP A 37 -26.92 10.46 4.97
CA ASP A 37 -26.57 11.83 4.58
C ASP A 37 -25.92 12.56 5.76
N TRP A 38 -24.87 11.96 6.32
CA TRP A 38 -24.12 12.52 7.45
C TRP A 38 -22.80 13.10 6.98
N THR A 39 -22.39 14.21 7.59
CA THR A 39 -21.07 14.83 7.38
C THR A 39 -20.27 14.75 8.67
N PHE A 40 -18.99 14.42 8.55
CA PHE A 40 -18.04 14.30 9.65
C PHE A 40 -17.21 15.58 9.80
N HIS A 41 -17.23 16.15 10.99
CA HIS A 41 -16.52 17.39 11.30
C HIS A 41 -15.47 17.21 12.40
N THR A 42 -14.27 17.72 12.18
CA THR A 42 -13.32 17.92 13.28
C THR A 42 -13.63 19.23 13.99
N LYS A 43 -13.85 19.18 15.31
CA LYS A 43 -14.17 20.36 16.11
C LYS A 43 -13.25 20.45 17.32
N GLU A 44 -12.46 21.50 17.34
CA GLU A 44 -11.66 21.86 18.52
C GLU A 44 -12.62 22.22 19.66
N CYS A 45 -12.51 21.50 20.77
CA CYS A 45 -13.32 21.68 21.97
C CYS A 45 -12.37 21.96 23.14
N PRO A 46 -12.21 23.22 23.59
CA PRO A 46 -11.35 23.56 24.72
C PRO A 46 -11.77 22.94 26.07
N THR A 47 -13.04 22.53 26.20
CA THR A 47 -13.58 21.84 27.37
C THR A 47 -14.45 20.63 26.99
N VAL A 48 -14.74 19.76 27.97
CA VAL A 48 -15.66 18.62 27.76
C VAL A 48 -17.11 19.10 27.60
N GLU A 49 -17.45 20.24 28.21
CA GLU A 49 -18.75 20.89 28.08
C GLU A 49 -19.02 21.35 26.64
N ASP A 50 -18.01 21.89 25.95
CA ASP A 50 -18.11 22.29 24.54
C ASP A 50 -18.45 21.09 23.63
N ALA A 51 -17.84 19.93 23.91
CA ALA A 51 -18.17 18.68 23.22
C ALA A 51 -19.61 18.25 23.50
N MET A 52 -20.05 18.35 24.75
CA MET A 52 -21.41 17.99 25.15
C MET A 52 -22.47 18.93 24.56
N GLU A 53 -22.17 20.21 24.37
CA GLU A 53 -23.07 21.14 23.68
C GLU A 53 -23.36 20.68 22.25
N LEU A 54 -22.33 20.21 21.53
CA LEU A 54 -22.49 19.60 20.19
C LEU A 54 -23.30 18.31 20.26
N PHE A 55 -22.99 17.42 21.20
CA PHE A 55 -23.61 16.09 21.29
C PHE A 55 -25.09 16.15 21.67
N ARG A 56 -25.51 17.21 22.38
CA ARG A 56 -26.91 17.43 22.74
C ARG A 56 -27.77 17.98 21.60
N GLN A 57 -27.18 18.42 20.48
CA GLN A 57 -27.96 18.94 19.36
C GLN A 57 -28.80 17.84 18.70
N PRO A 58 -30.03 18.15 18.23
CA PRO A 58 -30.85 17.19 17.48
C PRO A 58 -30.18 16.64 16.22
N THR A 59 -29.23 17.39 15.67
CA THR A 59 -28.44 17.05 14.47
C THR A 59 -27.28 16.09 14.74
N PHE A 60 -26.95 15.82 16.00
CA PHE A 60 -25.86 14.93 16.38
C PHE A 60 -26.18 13.46 16.11
N ALA A 61 -25.40 12.84 15.23
CA ALA A 61 -25.47 11.44 14.85
C ALA A 61 -24.50 10.54 15.66
N GLY A 62 -23.30 11.06 15.97
CA GLY A 62 -22.27 10.32 16.69
C GLY A 62 -20.98 11.14 16.82
N GLY A 63 -20.13 10.79 17.79
CA GLY A 63 -18.97 11.60 18.15
C GLY A 63 -17.79 10.74 18.55
N VAL A 64 -16.67 10.86 17.84
CA VAL A 64 -15.36 10.36 18.26
C VAL A 64 -14.78 11.34 19.26
N VAL A 65 -14.41 10.84 20.44
CA VAL A 65 -13.81 11.62 21.52
C VAL A 65 -12.33 11.25 21.62
N THR A 66 -11.46 12.24 21.55
CA THR A 66 -10.01 12.05 21.73
C THR A 66 -9.48 12.81 22.94
N MET A 67 -8.16 12.84 23.08
CA MET A 67 -7.47 13.53 24.16
C MET A 67 -7.96 15.00 24.31
N PRO A 68 -8.14 15.49 25.54
CA PRO A 68 -7.94 14.82 26.83
C PRO A 68 -9.21 14.14 27.41
N TYR A 69 -10.34 14.12 26.68
CA TYR A 69 -11.67 13.90 27.28
C TYR A 69 -12.15 12.47 27.39
N LYS A 70 -11.38 11.47 26.92
CA LYS A 70 -11.84 10.06 26.91
C LYS A 70 -12.32 9.56 28.28
N ARG A 71 -11.82 10.12 29.39
CA ARG A 71 -12.32 9.83 30.75
C ARG A 71 -13.44 10.76 31.18
N SER A 72 -13.18 12.07 31.17
CA SER A 72 -14.13 13.06 31.70
C SER A 72 -15.48 13.01 31.00
N ILE A 73 -15.54 12.69 29.71
CA ILE A 73 -16.80 12.61 28.96
C ILE A 73 -17.78 11.60 29.56
N MET A 74 -17.29 10.52 30.20
CA MET A 74 -18.12 9.44 30.72
C MET A 74 -19.14 9.92 31.75
N ASP A 75 -18.78 10.90 32.57
CA ASP A 75 -19.64 11.46 33.63
C ASP A 75 -20.78 12.34 33.08
N HIS A 76 -20.74 12.70 31.79
CA HIS A 76 -21.75 13.54 31.13
C HIS A 76 -22.71 12.74 30.25
N LEU A 77 -22.54 11.42 30.12
CA LEU A 77 -23.36 10.55 29.29
C LEU A 77 -24.48 9.88 30.12
N ASP A 78 -25.58 9.55 29.46
CA ASP A 78 -26.74 8.89 30.09
C ASP A 78 -26.48 7.42 30.41
N GLY A 79 -25.47 6.82 29.75
CA GLY A 79 -25.05 5.46 30.03
C GLY A 79 -23.81 5.05 29.25
N LEU A 80 -23.13 4.03 29.74
CA LEU A 80 -21.97 3.43 29.08
C LEU A 80 -22.33 2.02 28.63
N ASP A 81 -21.61 1.51 27.63
CA ASP A 81 -21.60 0.08 27.34
C ASP A 81 -20.53 -0.65 28.18
N GLU A 82 -20.50 -1.98 28.07
CA GLU A 82 -19.56 -2.77 28.84
C GLU A 82 -18.09 -2.43 28.52
N TYR A 83 -17.78 -1.98 27.31
CA TYR A 83 -16.40 -1.69 26.92
C TYR A 83 -15.95 -0.35 27.51
N ALA A 84 -16.75 0.71 27.40
CA ALA A 84 -16.42 1.98 28.04
C ALA A 84 -16.29 1.85 29.56
N THR A 85 -17.13 1.02 30.19
CA THR A 85 -17.02 0.68 31.62
C THR A 85 -15.74 -0.11 31.92
N LYS A 86 -15.49 -1.24 31.26
CA LYS A 86 -14.31 -2.09 31.52
C LYS A 86 -12.99 -1.37 31.26
N LEU A 87 -12.93 -0.57 30.19
CA LEU A 87 -11.73 0.15 29.78
C LEU A 87 -11.58 1.49 30.51
N GLN A 88 -12.57 1.92 31.30
CA GLN A 88 -12.58 3.22 32.00
C GLN A 88 -12.20 4.38 31.05
N ALA A 89 -12.67 4.31 29.81
CA ALA A 89 -12.39 5.29 28.77
C ALA A 89 -13.44 5.17 27.65
N CYS A 90 -13.96 6.29 27.18
CA CYS A 90 -14.93 6.40 26.10
C CYS A 90 -14.30 7.17 24.93
N ASN A 91 -14.13 6.51 23.77
CA ASN A 91 -13.64 7.15 22.55
C ASN A 91 -14.76 7.39 21.53
N ASN A 92 -15.98 6.89 21.77
CA ASN A 92 -17.12 7.05 20.88
C ASN A 92 -18.41 7.29 21.67
N VAL A 93 -19.14 8.34 21.30
CA VAL A 93 -20.45 8.70 21.83
C VAL A 93 -21.47 8.54 20.71
N TYR A 94 -22.61 7.92 21.01
CA TYR A 94 -23.68 7.72 20.05
C TYR A 94 -25.04 7.99 20.69
N ARG A 95 -26.02 8.31 19.85
CA ARG A 95 -27.42 8.45 20.28
C ARG A 95 -28.13 7.09 20.18
N ALA A 96 -28.59 6.58 21.30
CA ALA A 96 -29.37 5.34 21.36
C ALA A 96 -30.81 5.54 20.85
N ALA A 97 -31.54 4.44 20.65
CA ALA A 97 -32.90 4.46 20.09
C ALA A 97 -33.92 5.20 20.97
N ASP A 98 -33.68 5.27 22.28
CA ASP A 98 -34.47 6.04 23.25
C ASP A 98 -34.08 7.53 23.30
N GLY A 99 -33.11 7.95 22.48
CA GLY A 99 -32.60 9.31 22.41
C GLY A 99 -31.45 9.62 23.38
N SER A 100 -31.13 8.70 24.29
CA SER A 100 -30.04 8.87 25.27
C SER A 100 -28.66 8.90 24.60
N LEU A 101 -27.73 9.67 25.16
CA LEU A 101 -26.34 9.71 24.74
C LEU A 101 -25.56 8.64 25.49
N ARG A 102 -25.00 7.69 24.75
CA ARG A 102 -24.27 6.56 25.30
C ARG A 102 -22.83 6.51 24.83
N GLY A 103 -21.94 6.01 25.68
CA GLY A 103 -20.50 5.90 25.42
C GLY A 103 -20.05 4.47 25.16
N THR A 104 -19.09 4.31 24.26
CA THR A 104 -18.37 3.06 23.99
C THR A 104 -16.88 3.30 23.78
N ASN A 105 -16.11 2.22 23.78
CA ASN A 105 -14.70 2.24 23.40
C ASN A 105 -14.45 1.26 22.25
N THR A 106 -13.84 1.76 21.18
CA THR A 106 -13.48 0.98 19.99
C THR A 106 -11.98 0.91 19.73
N ASP A 107 -11.13 1.61 20.50
CA ASP A 107 -9.67 1.59 20.32
C ASP A 107 -9.14 0.16 20.43
N TRP A 108 -9.70 -0.65 21.33
CA TRP A 108 -9.30 -2.04 21.53
C TRP A 108 -9.49 -2.90 20.27
N ARG A 109 -10.53 -2.62 19.47
CA ARG A 109 -10.80 -3.32 18.22
C ARG A 109 -9.74 -2.99 17.18
N GLY A 110 -9.36 -1.71 17.10
CA GLY A 110 -8.27 -1.24 16.23
C GLY A 110 -6.96 -1.92 16.60
N ILE A 111 -6.58 -1.88 17.88
CA ILE A 111 -5.36 -2.54 18.39
C ILE A 111 -5.37 -4.03 18.05
N LYS A 112 -6.49 -4.73 18.31
CA LYS A 112 -6.62 -6.17 18.03
C LYS A 112 -6.46 -6.45 16.53
N GLY A 113 -7.19 -5.72 15.68
CA GLY A 113 -7.14 -5.89 14.23
C GLY A 113 -5.73 -5.66 13.68
N CYS A 114 -5.06 -4.61 14.14
CA CYS A 114 -3.68 -4.28 13.77
C CYS A 114 -2.69 -5.38 14.16
N LEU A 115 -2.70 -5.84 15.42
CA LEU A 115 -1.78 -6.87 15.89
C LEU A 115 -2.00 -8.20 15.16
N LEU A 116 -3.26 -8.63 15.03
CA LEU A 116 -3.61 -9.87 14.36
C LEU A 116 -3.36 -9.84 12.85
N GLY A 117 -3.55 -8.69 12.21
CA GLY A 117 -3.22 -8.50 10.79
C GLY A 117 -1.73 -8.66 10.50
N ALA A 118 -0.87 -8.28 11.46
CA ALA A 118 0.56 -8.55 11.38
C ALA A 118 0.87 -10.03 11.67
N SER A 119 0.51 -10.52 12.86
CA SER A 119 0.76 -11.91 13.26
C SER A 119 -0.13 -12.33 14.42
N ASP A 120 -0.72 -13.53 14.34
CA ASP A 120 -1.52 -14.14 15.41
C ASP A 120 -0.69 -14.98 16.41
N GLU A 121 0.60 -15.16 16.16
CA GLU A 121 1.46 -16.03 16.99
C GLU A 121 1.74 -15.47 18.39
N GLY A 122 1.35 -14.22 18.66
CA GLY A 122 1.54 -13.59 19.96
C GLY A 122 0.46 -13.92 21.00
N ARG A 123 -0.61 -14.62 20.61
CA ARG A 123 -1.63 -15.06 21.56
C ARG A 123 -1.01 -15.86 22.70
N HIS A 124 -1.50 -15.63 23.91
CA HIS A 124 -1.06 -16.30 25.13
C HIS A 124 0.43 -16.13 25.49
N LYS A 125 1.17 -15.25 24.81
CA LYS A 125 2.56 -14.90 25.12
C LYS A 125 2.62 -13.62 25.97
N PRO A 126 3.78 -13.26 26.54
CA PRO A 126 3.89 -11.99 27.26
C PRO A 126 3.69 -10.79 26.33
N GLY A 127 3.08 -9.73 26.86
CA GLY A 127 2.85 -8.48 26.14
C GLY A 127 3.45 -7.27 26.85
N VAL A 128 3.78 -6.21 26.11
CA VAL A 128 4.30 -4.94 26.65
C VAL A 128 3.36 -3.81 26.27
N ILE A 129 3.12 -2.90 27.20
CA ILE A 129 2.47 -1.61 26.93
C ILE A 129 3.42 -0.49 27.38
N VAL A 130 3.67 0.45 26.47
CA VAL A 130 4.47 1.65 26.76
C VAL A 130 3.51 2.82 26.97
N GLY A 131 3.47 3.34 28.19
CA GLY A 131 2.52 4.36 28.66
C GLY A 131 1.49 3.82 29.66
N ALA A 132 0.93 4.72 30.48
CA ALA A 132 -0.16 4.43 31.43
C ALA A 132 -1.41 5.33 31.23
N GLY A 133 -1.50 6.00 30.08
CA GLY A 133 -2.58 6.94 29.74
C GLY A 133 -3.92 6.30 29.34
N GLY A 134 -4.81 7.08 28.72
CA GLY A 134 -6.15 6.60 28.33
C GLY A 134 -6.12 5.46 27.30
N ALA A 135 -5.22 5.53 26.32
CA ALA A 135 -5.07 4.49 25.29
C ALA A 135 -4.49 3.16 25.86
N CYS A 136 -3.69 3.23 26.93
CA CYS A 136 -3.13 2.05 27.60
C CYS A 136 -4.22 1.09 28.09
N ARG A 137 -5.39 1.59 28.53
CA ARG A 137 -6.48 0.73 29.03
C ARG A 137 -7.09 -0.13 27.92
N ALA A 138 -7.21 0.44 26.70
CA ALA A 138 -7.60 -0.31 25.52
C ALA A 138 -6.55 -1.36 25.13
N ALA A 139 -5.26 -0.99 25.18
CA ALA A 139 -4.17 -1.93 24.92
C ALA A 139 -4.14 -3.07 25.94
N LEU A 140 -4.35 -2.77 27.23
CA LEU A 140 -4.40 -3.75 28.31
C LEU A 140 -5.55 -4.74 28.11
N PHE A 141 -6.76 -4.22 27.87
CA PHE A 141 -7.90 -5.06 27.56
C PHE A 141 -7.65 -5.95 26.35
N THR A 142 -7.10 -5.41 25.26
CA THR A 142 -6.81 -6.20 24.06
C THR A 142 -5.78 -7.29 24.31
N LEU A 143 -4.62 -6.95 24.89
CA LEU A 143 -3.55 -7.91 25.10
C LEU A 143 -4.00 -9.00 26.08
N HIS A 144 -4.57 -8.63 27.23
CA HIS A 144 -4.97 -9.59 28.26
C HIS A 144 -6.24 -10.35 27.88
N SER A 145 -7.36 -9.66 27.67
CA SER A 145 -8.68 -10.31 27.57
C SER A 145 -8.95 -10.89 26.19
N GLU A 146 -8.52 -10.23 25.11
CA GLU A 146 -8.82 -10.66 23.73
C GLU A 146 -7.75 -11.58 23.14
N LEU A 147 -6.48 -11.40 23.54
CA LEU A 147 -5.33 -12.16 23.03
C LEU A 147 -4.73 -13.11 24.07
N GLY A 148 -5.20 -13.07 25.32
CA GLY A 148 -4.78 -13.98 26.38
C GLY A 148 -3.34 -13.76 26.86
N CYS A 149 -2.72 -12.62 26.56
CA CYS A 149 -1.33 -12.34 26.87
C CYS A 149 -1.11 -12.24 28.39
N ASN A 150 -0.13 -12.96 28.90
CA ASN A 150 0.23 -13.00 30.31
C ASN A 150 1.68 -13.48 30.47
N PRO A 151 2.55 -12.80 31.24
CA PRO A 151 2.32 -11.53 31.94
C PRO A 151 2.17 -10.32 30.99
N ILE A 152 1.65 -9.22 31.54
CA ILE A 152 1.65 -7.90 30.90
C ILE A 152 2.69 -7.02 31.58
N TYR A 153 3.68 -6.59 30.81
CA TYR A 153 4.70 -5.65 31.24
C TYR A 153 4.27 -4.21 30.91
N ILE A 154 4.35 -3.32 31.90
CA ILE A 154 4.09 -1.90 31.71
C ILE A 154 5.40 -1.13 31.81
N VAL A 155 5.61 -0.21 30.86
CA VAL A 155 6.75 0.69 30.81
C VAL A 155 6.21 2.11 30.80
N ASN A 156 6.41 2.87 31.88
CA ASN A 156 5.97 4.26 31.99
C ASN A 156 6.93 5.03 32.90
N ARG A 157 7.12 6.33 32.60
CA ARG A 157 7.97 7.23 33.38
C ARG A 157 7.40 7.54 34.77
N ASP A 158 6.08 7.61 34.89
CA ASP A 158 5.37 7.97 36.12
C ASP A 158 4.92 6.71 36.87
N ARG A 159 5.40 6.54 38.10
CA ARG A 159 5.11 5.38 38.95
C ARG A 159 3.70 5.43 39.54
N ASP A 160 3.20 6.62 39.85
CA ASP A 160 1.89 6.80 40.46
C ASP A 160 0.79 6.50 39.44
N GLU A 161 0.99 6.88 38.17
CA GLU A 161 0.10 6.49 37.07
C GLU A 161 0.03 4.96 36.90
N VAL A 162 1.17 4.27 37.02
CA VAL A 162 1.23 2.81 36.89
C VAL A 162 0.58 2.13 38.09
N ALA A 163 0.80 2.64 39.31
CA ALA A 163 0.16 2.12 40.51
C ALA A 163 -1.38 2.27 40.45
N ALA A 164 -1.86 3.41 39.97
CA ALA A 164 -3.29 3.64 39.73
C ALA A 164 -3.85 2.66 38.68
N LEU A 165 -3.16 2.50 37.55
CA LEU A 165 -3.56 1.55 36.51
C LEU A 165 -3.55 0.10 37.02
N GLN A 166 -2.58 -0.28 37.86
CA GLN A 166 -2.49 -1.61 38.44
C GLN A 166 -3.66 -1.89 39.40
N ALA A 167 -4.05 -0.92 40.22
CA ALA A 167 -5.20 -1.04 41.11
C ALA A 167 -6.52 -1.19 40.32
N GLU A 168 -6.69 -0.40 39.26
CA GLU A 168 -7.82 -0.52 38.32
C GLU A 168 -7.84 -1.92 37.66
N ALA A 169 -6.71 -2.36 37.11
CA ALA A 169 -6.58 -3.64 36.43
C ALA A 169 -6.81 -4.85 37.35
N THR A 170 -6.35 -4.77 38.60
CA THR A 170 -6.58 -5.82 39.62
C THR A 170 -8.06 -5.94 39.96
N THR A 171 -8.75 -4.80 40.05
CA THR A 171 -10.19 -4.76 40.33
C THR A 171 -11.00 -5.36 39.18
N GLU A 172 -10.64 -5.02 37.93
CA GLU A 172 -11.41 -5.43 36.74
C GLU A 172 -11.08 -6.86 36.27
N TYR A 173 -9.80 -7.25 36.29
CA TYR A 173 -9.34 -8.50 35.68
C TYR A 173 -8.92 -9.58 36.71
N GLY A 174 -8.92 -9.25 38.00
CA GLY A 174 -8.50 -10.17 39.05
C GLY A 174 -7.00 -10.44 39.06
N ALA A 175 -6.60 -11.72 39.02
CA ALA A 175 -5.21 -12.16 39.13
C ALA A 175 -4.42 -12.00 37.81
N LEU A 176 -4.28 -10.76 37.34
CA LEU A 176 -3.40 -10.39 36.22
C LEU A 176 -1.94 -10.31 36.70
N ALA A 177 -1.00 -10.96 35.99
CA ALA A 177 0.43 -10.75 36.23
C ALA A 177 0.87 -9.43 35.58
N PHE A 178 0.57 -8.32 36.26
CA PHE A 178 0.92 -6.95 35.89
C PHE A 178 2.28 -6.58 36.49
N ILE A 179 3.26 -6.26 35.64
CA ILE A 179 4.64 -6.02 36.08
C ILE A 179 5.14 -4.68 35.53
N HIS A 180 5.43 -3.73 36.43
CA HIS A 180 6.06 -2.46 36.05
C HIS A 180 7.57 -2.65 35.88
N LEU A 181 8.05 -2.44 34.66
CA LEU A 181 9.48 -2.41 34.35
C LEU A 181 9.96 -0.96 34.41
N GLN A 182 10.97 -0.75 35.25
CA GLN A 182 11.54 0.56 35.57
C GLN A 182 12.98 0.70 35.10
N THR A 183 13.64 -0.40 34.73
CA THR A 183 15.04 -0.39 34.25
C THR A 183 15.27 -1.40 33.14
N ALA A 184 16.23 -1.13 32.25
CA ALA A 184 16.65 -2.08 31.21
C ALA A 184 17.16 -3.42 31.79
N ASP A 185 17.81 -3.41 32.96
CA ASP A 185 18.28 -4.64 33.63
C ASP A 185 17.15 -5.59 34.01
N GLN A 186 15.97 -5.06 34.35
CA GLN A 186 14.79 -5.89 34.62
C GLN A 186 14.29 -6.61 33.38
N VAL A 187 14.48 -6.03 32.18
CA VAL A 187 14.14 -6.67 30.90
C VAL A 187 15.05 -7.86 30.64
N ALA A 188 16.35 -7.70 30.88
CA ALA A 188 17.34 -8.76 30.68
C ALA A 188 17.12 -9.97 31.60
N ALA A 189 16.47 -9.76 32.75
CA ALA A 189 16.13 -10.81 33.71
C ALA A 189 14.81 -11.54 33.42
N LEU A 190 14.07 -11.17 32.38
CA LEU A 190 12.77 -11.78 32.07
C LEU A 190 12.92 -13.23 31.57
N PRO A 191 12.01 -14.14 31.98
CA PRO A 191 12.09 -15.55 31.59
C PRO A 191 11.73 -15.79 30.12
N ALA A 192 11.01 -14.86 29.50
CA ALA A 192 10.58 -14.94 28.11
C ALA A 192 10.49 -13.54 27.50
N SER A 193 10.85 -13.43 26.22
CA SER A 193 10.66 -12.21 25.44
C SER A 193 9.16 -12.03 25.16
N PRO A 194 8.63 -10.80 25.26
CA PRO A 194 7.27 -10.52 24.81
C PRO A 194 7.17 -10.64 23.30
N TYR A 195 5.94 -10.87 22.82
CA TYR A 195 5.65 -10.95 21.39
C TYR A 195 4.96 -9.68 20.87
N TYR A 196 4.04 -9.10 21.64
CA TYR A 196 3.36 -7.86 21.29
C TYR A 196 3.89 -6.70 22.13
N ILE A 197 4.20 -5.59 21.47
CA ILE A 197 4.52 -4.30 22.11
C ILE A 197 3.52 -3.26 21.59
N VAL A 198 2.83 -2.57 22.49
CA VAL A 198 1.88 -1.49 22.15
C VAL A 198 2.36 -0.16 22.73
N GLY A 199 2.78 0.76 21.87
CA GLY A 199 3.10 2.14 22.22
C GLY A 199 1.84 2.98 22.37
N THR A 200 1.71 3.71 23.48
CA THR A 200 0.54 4.56 23.78
C THR A 200 0.90 5.97 24.23
N VAL A 201 2.18 6.34 24.11
CA VAL A 201 2.72 7.66 24.46
C VAL A 201 2.92 8.51 23.20
N PRO A 202 2.82 9.85 23.29
CA PRO A 202 3.25 10.72 22.19
C PRO A 202 4.74 10.54 21.86
N ASP A 203 5.11 10.72 20.59
CA ASP A 203 6.51 10.72 20.14
C ASP A 203 7.20 12.05 20.47
N ALA A 204 7.53 12.25 21.75
CA ALA A 204 8.35 13.35 22.22
C ALA A 204 9.82 12.92 22.36
N GLU A 205 10.75 13.86 22.16
CA GLU A 205 12.16 13.60 22.48
C GLU A 205 12.30 13.40 24.00
N PRO A 206 12.91 12.30 24.48
CA PRO A 206 13.08 12.06 25.90
C PRO A 206 14.06 13.10 26.48
N SER A 207 13.62 13.78 27.53
CA SER A 207 14.31 14.91 28.16
C SER A 207 14.63 14.68 29.64
N THR A 208 13.83 13.87 30.33
CA THR A 208 14.09 13.48 31.73
C THR A 208 14.80 12.13 31.81
N PRO A 209 15.50 11.83 32.93
CA PRO A 209 16.11 10.52 33.14
C PRO A 209 15.12 9.36 33.01
N GLU A 210 13.90 9.53 33.49
CA GLU A 210 12.84 8.52 33.45
C GLU A 210 12.33 8.30 32.02
N GLU A 211 12.23 9.36 31.20
CA GLU A 211 11.88 9.25 29.79
C GLU A 211 12.99 8.52 29.01
N ILE A 212 14.25 8.85 29.27
CA ILE A 212 15.40 8.19 28.66
C ILE A 212 15.40 6.70 29.02
N GLU A 213 15.13 6.35 30.28
CA GLU A 213 15.05 4.97 30.75
C GLU A 213 13.92 4.18 30.05
N VAL A 214 12.75 4.80 29.84
CA VAL A 214 11.64 4.18 29.06
C VAL A 214 12.13 3.78 27.66
N HIS A 215 12.85 4.68 26.97
CA HIS A 215 13.39 4.37 25.64
C HIS A 215 14.46 3.26 25.69
N GLN A 216 15.29 3.23 26.74
CA GLN A 216 16.28 2.16 26.92
C GLN A 216 15.63 0.80 27.16
N ILE A 217 14.58 0.74 27.98
CA ILE A 217 13.77 -0.47 28.22
C ILE A 217 13.19 -0.98 26.90
N VAL A 218 12.55 -0.12 26.10
CA VAL A 218 11.98 -0.50 24.80
C VAL A 218 13.07 -1.02 23.87
N ASN A 219 14.19 -0.32 23.74
CA ASN A 219 15.32 -0.78 22.91
C ASN A 219 15.90 -2.13 23.38
N THR A 220 15.88 -2.40 24.69
CA THR A 220 16.34 -3.68 25.24
C THR A 220 15.41 -4.82 24.83
N PHE A 221 14.09 -4.60 24.83
CA PHE A 221 13.14 -5.56 24.26
C PHE A 221 13.40 -5.79 22.77
N LEU A 222 13.59 -4.71 22.01
CA LEU A 222 13.77 -4.78 20.56
C LEU A 222 15.06 -5.52 20.17
N SER A 223 16.10 -5.42 21.01
CA SER A 223 17.38 -6.14 20.85
C SER A 223 17.30 -7.65 21.07
N SER A 224 16.18 -8.17 21.61
CA SER A 224 15.97 -9.61 21.81
C SER A 224 16.11 -10.38 20.49
N PRO A 225 16.71 -11.59 20.48
CA PRO A 225 16.76 -12.43 19.29
C PRO A 225 15.36 -12.90 18.85
N ASN A 226 14.41 -12.97 19.79
CA ASN A 226 13.03 -13.32 19.51
C ASN A 226 12.25 -12.07 19.11
N LYS A 227 11.87 -12.00 17.83
CA LYS A 227 11.13 -10.88 17.26
C LYS A 227 9.62 -11.08 17.42
N GLY A 228 8.90 -9.96 17.39
CA GLY A 228 7.46 -9.93 17.48
C GLY A 228 6.89 -8.74 16.70
N VAL A 229 5.75 -8.24 17.17
CA VAL A 229 5.04 -7.12 16.55
C VAL A 229 5.03 -5.91 17.47
N LEU A 230 5.48 -4.76 16.96
CA LEU A 230 5.30 -3.46 17.61
C LEU A 230 4.20 -2.66 16.88
N LEU A 231 3.16 -2.30 17.62
CA LEU A 231 2.15 -1.33 17.21
C LEU A 231 2.39 -0.04 18.01
N ASP A 232 2.50 1.10 17.35
CA ASP A 232 2.48 2.39 18.03
C ASP A 232 1.17 3.10 17.74
N MET A 233 0.47 3.53 18.78
CA MET A 233 -0.75 4.31 18.66
C MET A 233 -0.47 5.79 18.36
N CYS A 234 0.77 6.24 18.52
CA CYS A 234 1.19 7.54 18.06
C CYS A 234 1.39 7.52 16.54
N PHE A 235 0.67 8.39 15.83
CA PHE A 235 0.71 8.50 14.38
C PHE A 235 1.46 9.75 13.88
N LYS A 236 2.00 10.57 14.81
CA LYS A 236 2.72 11.79 14.48
C LYS A 236 4.05 11.85 15.22
N PRO A 237 5.19 11.80 14.50
CA PRO A 237 5.32 11.59 13.04
C PRO A 237 4.83 10.21 12.60
N ARG A 238 4.60 10.02 11.29
CA ARG A 238 4.09 8.75 10.72
C ARG A 238 4.96 7.54 11.09
N LYS A 239 6.27 7.76 11.26
CA LYS A 239 7.23 6.81 11.83
C LYS A 239 7.83 7.35 13.12
N THR A 240 7.34 6.87 14.26
CA THR A 240 7.81 7.26 15.59
C THR A 240 9.21 6.71 15.88
N ARG A 241 9.86 7.20 16.93
CA ARG A 241 11.16 6.67 17.37
C ARG A 241 11.08 5.18 17.72
N PHE A 242 9.97 4.71 18.28
CA PHE A 242 9.78 3.29 18.59
C PHE A 242 9.62 2.44 17.34
N LEU A 243 8.87 2.91 16.34
CA LEU A 243 8.71 2.18 15.08
C LEU A 243 10.03 2.09 14.31
N LYS A 244 10.80 3.19 14.25
CA LYS A 244 12.14 3.21 13.65
C LYS A 244 13.11 2.24 14.35
N ALA A 245 13.10 2.24 15.69
CA ALA A 245 13.92 1.32 16.46
C ALA A 245 13.49 -0.15 16.25
N ALA A 246 12.19 -0.42 16.15
CA ALA A 246 11.68 -1.77 15.93
C ALA A 246 12.11 -2.30 14.55
N LEU A 247 11.93 -1.50 13.50
CA LEU A 247 12.36 -1.84 12.14
C LEU A 247 13.86 -2.13 12.07
N SER A 248 14.70 -1.28 12.70
CA SER A 248 16.16 -1.48 12.68
C SER A 248 16.62 -2.75 13.40
N HIS A 249 15.80 -3.29 14.31
CA HIS A 249 16.05 -4.55 14.99
C HIS A 249 15.29 -5.75 14.39
N GLY A 250 14.65 -5.59 13.22
CA GLY A 250 13.93 -6.66 12.51
C GLY A 250 12.60 -7.06 13.16
N TRP A 251 11.99 -6.20 13.96
CA TRP A 251 10.62 -6.41 14.43
C TRP A 251 9.61 -6.04 13.34
N THR A 252 8.49 -6.75 13.31
CA THR A 252 7.37 -6.36 12.47
C THR A 252 6.72 -5.13 13.10
N THR A 253 6.66 -4.01 12.38
CA THR A 253 5.86 -2.86 12.81
C THR A 253 4.51 -2.88 12.12
N VAL A 254 3.47 -2.50 12.85
CA VAL A 254 2.18 -2.20 12.22
C VAL A 254 2.19 -0.74 11.82
N GLU A 255 2.82 -0.47 10.68
CA GLU A 255 2.65 0.75 9.89
C GLU A 255 2.02 0.34 8.56
N GLY A 256 0.93 1.00 8.15
CA GLY A 256 0.32 0.79 6.84
C GLY A 256 1.21 1.35 5.73
N THR A 257 2.20 0.58 5.29
CA THR A 257 2.89 0.81 4.02
C THR A 257 3.05 -0.51 3.27
N GLU A 258 2.50 -0.55 2.07
CA GLU A 258 2.43 -1.69 1.15
C GLU A 258 3.83 -2.17 0.74
N LEU A 259 4.81 -1.25 0.62
CA LEU A 259 6.19 -1.55 0.21
C LEU A 259 6.96 -2.45 1.20
N ALA A 260 6.71 -2.31 2.50
CA ALA A 260 7.34 -3.17 3.51
C ALA A 260 6.93 -4.65 3.34
N GLN A 261 5.71 -4.90 2.88
CA GLN A 261 5.19 -6.25 2.65
C GLN A 261 5.83 -6.90 1.42
N ILE A 262 6.19 -6.11 0.41
CA ILE A 262 6.92 -6.55 -0.79
C ILE A 262 8.33 -7.02 -0.42
N GLY A 263 9.09 -6.20 0.33
CA GLY A 263 10.42 -6.58 0.81
C GLY A 263 10.39 -7.81 1.70
N GLN A 264 9.43 -7.90 2.64
CA GLN A 264 9.25 -9.07 3.51
C GLN A 264 8.90 -10.36 2.75
N ALA A 265 8.21 -10.27 1.61
CA ALA A 265 7.93 -11.43 0.77
C ALA A 265 9.19 -11.96 0.09
N GLY A 266 10.24 -11.14 -0.05
CA GLY A 266 11.54 -11.52 -0.62
C GLY A 266 11.84 -10.87 -1.98
N PHE A 267 11.06 -9.87 -2.41
CA PHE A 267 11.40 -9.09 -3.60
C PHE A 267 12.60 -8.19 -3.29
N THR A 268 13.43 -7.96 -4.31
CA THR A 268 14.62 -7.11 -4.24
C THR A 268 14.48 -5.83 -5.06
N GLY A 269 13.42 -5.72 -5.87
CA GLY A 269 13.15 -4.55 -6.70
C GLY A 269 11.66 -4.28 -6.87
N VAL A 270 11.34 -3.05 -7.26
CA VAL A 270 9.98 -2.56 -7.48
C VAL A 270 9.93 -1.60 -8.67
N GLU A 271 8.86 -1.64 -9.43
CA GLU A 271 8.54 -0.63 -10.44
C GLU A 271 7.65 0.44 -9.79
N ILE A 272 7.92 1.71 -10.06
CA ILE A 272 7.12 2.81 -9.53
C ILE A 272 6.21 3.34 -10.62
N PHE A 273 4.91 3.42 -10.32
CA PHE A 273 3.95 4.08 -11.19
C PHE A 273 3.97 5.58 -10.97
N TYR A 274 3.97 6.35 -12.05
CA TYR A 274 3.96 7.82 -12.00
C TYR A 274 2.70 8.34 -11.32
N GLU A 275 1.58 7.65 -11.51
CA GLU A 275 0.31 7.91 -10.83
C GLU A 275 0.42 7.82 -9.30
N ASP A 276 1.27 6.94 -8.76
CA ASP A 276 1.52 6.87 -7.31
C ASP A 276 2.19 8.16 -6.82
N LEU A 277 3.14 8.69 -7.60
CA LEU A 277 3.78 9.97 -7.30
C LEU A 277 2.79 11.14 -7.42
N GLU A 278 1.89 11.11 -8.41
CA GLU A 278 0.84 12.12 -8.53
C GLU A 278 -0.12 12.10 -7.33
N TYR A 279 -0.48 10.91 -6.84
CA TYR A 279 -1.32 10.75 -5.66
C TYR A 279 -0.65 11.36 -4.43
N LEU A 280 0.59 10.95 -4.15
CA LEU A 280 1.38 11.49 -3.03
C LEU A 280 1.63 13.00 -3.16
N ALA A 281 1.83 13.51 -4.37
CA ALA A 281 1.99 14.95 -4.61
C ALA A 281 0.71 15.72 -4.28
N LYS A 282 -0.47 15.18 -4.63
CA LYS A 282 -1.77 15.79 -4.30
C LYS A 282 -1.99 15.88 -2.79
N GLU A 283 -1.59 14.86 -2.03
CA GLU A 283 -1.62 14.89 -0.56
C GLU A 283 -0.73 16.00 0.04
N LYS A 284 0.31 16.42 -0.69
CA LYS A 284 1.24 17.50 -0.32
C LYS A 284 0.78 18.89 -0.75
N GLY A 285 -0.50 19.07 -1.10
CA GLY A 285 -1.07 20.38 -1.43
C GLY A 285 -1.20 20.66 -2.93
N GLY A 286 -1.15 19.62 -3.77
CA GLY A 286 -1.54 19.69 -5.19
C GLY A 286 -0.48 19.15 -6.15
N LEU A 287 -0.89 18.96 -7.41
CA LEU A 287 -0.03 18.43 -8.47
C LEU A 287 0.81 19.56 -9.09
N ASN A 288 2.04 19.71 -8.61
CA ASN A 288 3.07 20.60 -9.15
C ASN A 288 4.45 19.91 -9.06
N GLU A 289 5.46 20.48 -9.71
CA GLU A 289 6.79 19.86 -9.78
C GLU A 289 7.41 19.68 -8.38
N ASP A 290 7.37 20.69 -7.50
CA ASP A 290 7.98 20.61 -6.17
C ASP A 290 7.38 19.46 -5.34
N ASN A 291 6.06 19.31 -5.39
CA ASN A 291 5.33 18.25 -4.71
C ASN A 291 5.60 16.86 -5.31
N LEU A 292 5.76 16.76 -6.63
CA LEU A 292 6.17 15.52 -7.30
C LEU A 292 7.59 15.11 -6.89
N LEU A 293 8.53 16.06 -6.84
CA LEU A 293 9.90 15.79 -6.38
C LEU A 293 9.92 15.38 -4.90
N ALA A 294 9.05 15.96 -4.08
CA ALA A 294 8.88 15.55 -2.68
C ALA A 294 8.25 14.16 -2.55
N ALA A 295 7.23 13.83 -3.35
CA ALA A 295 6.65 12.50 -3.41
C ALA A 295 7.67 11.43 -3.85
N ALA A 296 8.52 11.75 -4.83
CA ALA A 296 9.60 10.86 -5.25
C ALA A 296 10.63 10.59 -4.15
N ARG A 297 10.94 11.60 -3.32
CA ARG A 297 11.82 11.42 -2.14
C ARG A 297 11.18 10.49 -1.11
N ASP A 298 9.91 10.70 -0.78
CA ASP A 298 9.18 9.81 0.12
C ASP A 298 9.15 8.36 -0.41
N ALA A 299 8.88 8.19 -1.71
CA ALA A 299 8.88 6.87 -2.35
C ALA A 299 10.26 6.21 -2.30
N ARG A 300 11.33 6.97 -2.56
CA ARG A 300 12.71 6.49 -2.43
C ARG A 300 13.02 6.03 -1.01
N ASP A 301 12.70 6.86 -0.02
CA ASP A 301 12.94 6.54 1.39
C ASP A 301 12.23 5.23 1.79
N LEU A 302 10.98 5.05 1.35
CA LEU A 302 10.22 3.83 1.61
C LEU A 302 10.83 2.59 0.93
N CYS A 303 11.36 2.74 -0.29
CA CYS A 303 12.04 1.67 -1.00
C CYS A 303 13.34 1.28 -0.28
N ASP A 304 14.16 2.26 0.12
CA ASP A 304 15.39 2.05 0.87
C ASP A 304 15.15 1.34 2.20
N GLU A 305 14.14 1.78 2.95
CA GLU A 305 13.74 1.16 4.20
C GLU A 305 13.23 -0.27 4.03
N SER A 306 12.69 -0.60 2.85
CA SER A 306 12.18 -1.93 2.51
C SER A 306 13.21 -2.82 1.82
N GLY A 307 14.43 -2.31 1.56
CA GLY A 307 15.48 -3.03 0.82
C GLY A 307 15.14 -3.28 -0.66
N LEU A 308 14.36 -2.40 -1.27
CA LEU A 308 13.91 -2.50 -2.66
C LEU A 308 14.65 -1.52 -3.56
N GLU A 309 15.22 -2.02 -4.65
CA GLU A 309 15.74 -1.19 -5.73
C GLU A 309 14.61 -0.74 -6.66
N VAL A 310 14.61 0.53 -7.07
CA VAL A 310 13.64 1.00 -8.06
C VAL A 310 14.12 0.58 -9.45
N ILE A 311 13.40 -0.35 -10.08
CA ILE A 311 13.73 -0.90 -11.40
C ILE A 311 13.56 0.16 -12.48
N GLY A 312 12.46 0.92 -12.42
CA GLY A 312 12.14 1.99 -13.36
C GLY A 312 10.93 2.80 -12.93
N LEU A 313 10.76 3.96 -13.55
CA LEU A 313 9.56 4.79 -13.43
C LEU A 313 8.69 4.60 -14.68
N GLN A 314 7.41 4.30 -14.49
CA GLN A 314 6.48 4.02 -15.58
C GLN A 314 5.07 4.52 -15.28
N PRO A 315 4.16 4.60 -16.26
CA PRO A 315 4.43 4.70 -17.67
C PRO A 315 4.60 6.17 -18.11
N PHE A 316 5.59 6.47 -18.96
CA PHE A 316 5.62 7.73 -19.71
C PHE A 316 4.69 7.60 -20.93
N ILE A 317 3.39 7.71 -20.66
CA ILE A 317 2.32 7.31 -21.59
C ILE A 317 2.02 8.36 -22.67
N PHE A 318 1.51 7.89 -23.82
CA PHE A 318 1.06 8.70 -24.96
C PHE A 318 2.16 9.57 -25.56
N TYR A 319 3.23 8.94 -26.05
CA TYR A 319 4.38 9.68 -26.58
C TYR A 319 4.65 9.46 -28.07
N GLU A 320 4.77 8.23 -28.57
CA GLU A 320 5.16 8.07 -29.97
C GLU A 320 4.07 8.43 -30.96
N GLY A 321 4.52 8.87 -32.14
CA GLY A 321 3.68 9.05 -33.32
C GLY A 321 2.81 10.29 -33.24
N LEU A 322 3.10 11.26 -32.37
CA LEU A 322 2.29 12.47 -32.20
C LEU A 322 2.33 13.33 -33.47
N ILE A 323 1.16 13.49 -34.10
CA ILE A 323 1.00 14.31 -35.31
C ILE A 323 1.18 15.79 -34.98
N ASP A 324 0.58 16.23 -33.87
CA ASP A 324 0.73 17.60 -33.40
C ASP A 324 2.10 17.78 -32.71
N ARG A 325 2.98 18.52 -33.37
CA ARG A 325 4.33 18.78 -32.87
C ARG A 325 4.35 19.69 -31.64
N GLN A 326 3.29 20.45 -31.37
CA GLN A 326 3.16 21.21 -30.12
C GLN A 326 2.90 20.26 -28.94
N VAL A 327 1.98 19.30 -29.09
CA VAL A 327 1.73 18.27 -28.07
C VAL A 327 2.99 17.43 -27.82
N HIS A 328 3.72 17.09 -28.88
CA HIS A 328 5.04 16.47 -28.76
C HIS A 328 6.00 17.34 -27.92
N ALA A 329 6.12 18.64 -28.21
CA ALA A 329 6.99 19.54 -27.46
C ALA A 329 6.59 19.64 -25.97
N GLU A 330 5.30 19.63 -25.65
CA GLU A 330 4.81 19.61 -24.27
C GLU A 330 5.21 18.32 -23.54
N LYS A 331 5.20 17.17 -24.23
CA LYS A 331 5.72 15.90 -23.69
C LYS A 331 7.22 15.96 -23.43
N ILE A 332 8.00 16.55 -24.34
CA ILE A 332 9.44 16.76 -24.14
C ILE A 332 9.71 17.65 -22.92
N GLU A 333 8.93 18.71 -22.70
CA GLU A 333 9.05 19.52 -21.48
C GLU A 333 8.70 18.71 -20.23
N LYS A 334 7.63 17.90 -20.26
CA LYS A 334 7.28 16.99 -19.15
C LYS A 334 8.40 15.97 -18.85
N LEU A 335 9.08 15.47 -19.88
CA LEU A 335 10.17 14.51 -19.72
C LEU A 335 11.34 15.06 -18.90
N LYS A 336 11.59 16.38 -18.93
CA LYS A 336 12.62 17.01 -18.08
C LYS A 336 12.33 16.84 -16.59
N THR A 337 11.06 16.88 -16.18
CA THR A 337 10.67 16.56 -14.80
C THR A 337 10.91 15.09 -14.50
N TRP A 338 10.62 14.19 -15.45
CA TRP A 338 10.89 12.75 -15.29
C TRP A 338 12.38 12.44 -15.08
N PHE A 339 13.29 13.15 -15.76
CA PHE A 339 14.73 13.03 -15.51
C PHE A 339 15.11 13.37 -14.06
N LYS A 340 14.44 14.35 -13.45
CA LYS A 340 14.64 14.65 -12.02
C LYS A 340 14.06 13.55 -11.13
N LEU A 341 12.89 13.01 -11.47
CA LEU A 341 12.22 11.97 -10.69
C LEU A 341 13.02 10.68 -10.64
N VAL A 342 13.49 10.17 -11.79
CA VAL A 342 14.28 8.92 -11.82
C VAL A 342 15.58 9.04 -11.02
N LYS A 343 16.26 10.19 -11.08
CA LYS A 343 17.45 10.47 -10.27
C LYS A 343 17.15 10.46 -8.77
N ILE A 344 16.00 11.00 -8.35
CA ILE A 344 15.58 10.97 -6.95
C ILE A 344 15.23 9.55 -6.51
N LEU A 345 14.51 8.80 -7.34
CA LEU A 345 14.18 7.40 -7.10
C LEU A 345 15.42 6.49 -7.17
N GLY A 346 16.55 7.01 -7.66
CA GLY A 346 17.81 6.29 -7.82
C GLY A 346 17.72 5.17 -8.86
N THR A 347 16.91 5.38 -9.90
CA THR A 347 16.86 4.54 -11.10
C THR A 347 17.32 5.37 -12.30
N ASP A 348 17.76 4.69 -13.35
CA ASP A 348 18.10 5.30 -14.63
C ASP A 348 17.08 5.00 -15.73
N THR A 349 16.00 4.27 -15.43
CA THR A 349 15.11 3.73 -16.46
C THR A 349 13.71 4.36 -16.43
N ILE A 350 13.24 4.77 -17.61
CA ILE A 350 11.86 5.22 -17.89
C ILE A 350 11.21 4.22 -18.84
N GLN A 351 10.02 3.71 -18.50
CA GLN A 351 9.24 2.88 -19.41
C GLN A 351 8.34 3.76 -20.28
N ILE A 352 8.35 3.52 -21.59
CA ILE A 352 7.41 4.13 -22.54
C ILE A 352 6.55 3.01 -23.12
N PRO A 353 5.26 2.90 -22.75
CA PRO A 353 4.38 1.96 -23.41
C PRO A 353 3.92 2.50 -24.77
N SER A 354 3.61 1.60 -25.69
CA SER A 354 3.05 1.94 -27.00
C SER A 354 1.74 2.72 -26.86
N ASN A 355 1.58 3.76 -27.66
CA ASN A 355 0.44 4.64 -27.74
C ASN A 355 -0.80 3.89 -28.25
N PHE A 356 -1.89 4.08 -27.51
CA PHE A 356 -3.20 3.50 -27.80
C PHE A 356 -4.30 4.55 -27.94
N GLN A 357 -3.92 5.83 -28.17
CA GLN A 357 -4.90 6.86 -28.49
C GLN A 357 -5.59 6.53 -29.82
N PRO A 358 -6.91 6.76 -29.94
CA PRO A 358 -7.64 6.48 -31.17
C PRO A 358 -7.37 7.53 -32.26
N GLU A 359 -6.95 8.74 -31.87
CA GLU A 359 -6.77 9.91 -32.74
C GLU A 359 -5.55 10.72 -32.31
N GLY A 360 -5.08 11.63 -33.17
CA GLY A 360 -3.95 12.53 -32.89
C GLY A 360 -2.57 11.89 -33.05
N ILE A 361 -2.51 10.61 -33.45
CA ILE A 361 -1.30 9.83 -33.63
C ILE A 361 -1.22 9.20 -35.02
N SER A 362 -0.01 8.91 -35.49
CA SER A 362 0.28 8.33 -36.80
C SER A 362 1.04 7.01 -36.66
N GLY A 363 0.72 6.06 -37.53
CA GLY A 363 1.47 4.80 -37.70
C GLY A 363 2.67 4.93 -38.64
N ASP A 364 3.02 6.16 -39.05
CA ASP A 364 4.24 6.42 -39.81
C ASP A 364 5.47 6.08 -38.96
N LEU A 365 6.14 4.99 -39.33
CA LEU A 365 7.30 4.48 -38.63
C LEU A 365 8.45 5.50 -38.59
N ASP A 366 8.59 6.36 -39.60
CA ASP A 366 9.65 7.38 -39.62
C ASP A 366 9.40 8.44 -38.54
N LEU A 367 8.13 8.82 -38.34
CA LEU A 367 7.73 9.74 -37.28
C LEU A 367 7.93 9.12 -35.89
N ILE A 368 7.46 7.88 -35.70
CA ILE A 368 7.62 7.13 -34.44
C ILE A 368 9.11 7.01 -34.07
N VAL A 369 9.95 6.63 -35.03
CA VAL A 369 11.40 6.52 -34.83
C VAL A 369 12.02 7.89 -34.53
N ALA A 370 11.56 8.97 -35.19
CA ALA A 370 12.05 10.31 -34.91
C ALA A 370 11.75 10.76 -33.47
N ASP A 371 10.51 10.55 -33.00
CA ASP A 371 10.11 10.84 -31.61
C ASP A 371 10.98 10.05 -30.62
N MET A 372 11.11 8.74 -30.84
CA MET A 372 11.88 7.86 -29.96
C MET A 372 13.39 8.14 -29.99
N THR A 373 13.92 8.60 -31.13
CA THR A 373 15.31 9.04 -31.23
C THR A 373 15.55 10.31 -30.42
N GLU A 374 14.60 11.26 -30.43
CA GLU A 374 14.72 12.51 -29.67
C GLU A 374 14.80 12.26 -28.17
N VAL A 375 13.94 11.41 -27.60
CA VAL A 375 14.01 11.09 -26.17
C VAL A 375 15.28 10.34 -25.81
N ALA A 376 15.70 9.39 -26.65
CA ALA A 376 16.95 8.66 -26.44
C ALA A 376 18.15 9.62 -26.42
N ASP A 377 18.23 10.54 -27.40
CA ASP A 377 19.30 11.55 -27.48
C ASP A 377 19.27 12.56 -26.32
N LEU A 378 18.09 12.83 -25.74
CA LEU A 378 17.97 13.61 -24.50
C LEU A 378 18.47 12.83 -23.29
N GLY A 379 18.06 11.57 -23.13
CA GLY A 379 18.51 10.72 -22.02
C GLY A 379 20.03 10.47 -22.02
N LEU A 380 20.67 10.45 -23.20
CA LEU A 380 22.14 10.37 -23.32
C LEU A 380 22.87 11.60 -22.78
N LYS A 381 22.20 12.74 -22.63
CA LYS A 381 22.78 13.98 -22.09
C LYS A 381 22.65 14.07 -20.57
N GLU A 382 21.87 13.18 -19.95
CA GLU A 382 21.70 13.14 -18.51
C GLU A 382 22.90 12.44 -17.84
N GLU A 383 23.17 12.81 -16.59
CA GLU A 383 24.13 12.14 -15.71
C GLU A 383 23.40 11.70 -14.42
N PRO A 384 23.33 10.39 -14.11
CA PRO A 384 23.68 9.27 -15.00
C PRO A 384 22.80 9.25 -16.26
N VAL A 385 23.26 8.55 -17.31
CA VAL A 385 22.51 8.37 -18.56
C VAL A 385 21.15 7.74 -18.27
N VAL A 386 20.08 8.36 -18.77
CA VAL A 386 18.72 7.83 -18.64
C VAL A 386 18.41 6.90 -19.80
N LYS A 387 17.93 5.70 -19.47
CA LYS A 387 17.48 4.63 -20.36
C LYS A 387 15.97 4.67 -20.57
N PHE A 388 15.53 4.19 -21.72
CA PHE A 388 14.13 4.06 -22.10
C PHE A 388 13.82 2.62 -22.48
N ALA A 389 12.92 1.99 -21.72
CA ALA A 389 12.38 0.68 -22.04
C ALA A 389 11.06 0.85 -22.79
N PHE A 390 11.05 0.54 -24.09
CA PHE A 390 9.85 0.60 -24.91
C PHE A 390 9.05 -0.71 -24.77
N GLU A 391 7.75 -0.61 -24.58
CA GLU A 391 6.86 -1.76 -24.34
C GLU A 391 5.71 -1.76 -25.35
N SER A 392 5.52 -2.87 -26.09
CA SER A 392 4.31 -3.07 -26.90
C SER A 392 3.14 -3.52 -26.04
N LEU A 393 2.12 -2.69 -25.89
CA LEU A 393 0.86 -3.09 -25.28
C LEU A 393 0.05 -3.94 -26.29
N ALA A 394 -0.62 -5.00 -25.82
CA ALA A 394 -1.43 -5.88 -26.68
C ALA A 394 -2.62 -5.16 -27.38
N TRP A 395 -2.88 -3.92 -26.97
CA TRP A 395 -3.90 -3.02 -27.49
C TRP A 395 -3.34 -1.68 -28.02
N GLY A 396 -2.02 -1.57 -28.25
CA GLY A 396 -1.44 -0.41 -28.91
C GLY A 396 -2.06 -0.17 -30.30
N THR A 397 -2.19 1.09 -30.70
CA THR A 397 -2.90 1.46 -31.94
C THR A 397 -2.12 1.04 -33.19
N PHE A 398 -0.81 1.29 -33.20
CA PHE A 398 0.07 0.98 -34.35
C PHE A 398 1.21 0.03 -34.00
N ILE A 399 1.65 0.01 -32.75
CA ILE A 399 2.67 -0.91 -32.24
C ILE A 399 2.01 -1.77 -31.16
N SER A 400 1.89 -3.06 -31.42
CA SER A 400 1.12 -3.98 -30.55
C SER A 400 1.78 -5.35 -30.37
N THR A 401 2.90 -5.59 -31.05
CA THR A 401 3.72 -6.79 -30.96
C THR A 401 5.16 -6.44 -30.57
N TRP A 402 5.88 -7.40 -30.00
CA TRP A 402 7.29 -7.21 -29.71
C TRP A 402 8.10 -7.05 -31.00
N GLU A 403 7.70 -7.69 -32.11
CA GLU A 403 8.34 -7.55 -33.42
C GLU A 403 8.29 -6.10 -33.94
N GLU A 404 7.14 -5.45 -33.84
CA GLU A 404 6.96 -4.04 -34.23
C GLU A 404 7.81 -3.12 -33.34
N SER A 405 7.82 -3.36 -32.03
CA SER A 405 8.68 -2.60 -31.09
C SER A 405 10.16 -2.80 -31.40
N TRP A 406 10.56 -4.02 -31.75
CA TRP A 406 11.94 -4.34 -32.09
C TRP A 406 12.41 -3.60 -33.34
N GLU A 407 11.55 -3.44 -34.35
CA GLU A 407 11.89 -2.64 -35.52
C GLU A 407 12.10 -1.16 -35.17
N VAL A 408 11.29 -0.59 -34.27
CA VAL A 408 11.51 0.77 -33.76
C VAL A 408 12.87 0.86 -33.06
N ILE A 409 13.18 -0.06 -32.14
CA ILE A 409 14.43 -0.07 -31.38
C ILE A 409 15.65 -0.19 -32.29
N ARG A 410 15.57 -1.05 -33.31
CA ARG A 410 16.64 -1.25 -34.29
C ARG A 410 16.89 0.01 -35.13
N ARG A 411 15.84 0.78 -35.43
CA ARG A 411 15.94 2.02 -36.20
C ARG A 411 16.36 3.24 -35.38
N VAL A 412 15.97 3.30 -34.10
CA VAL A 412 16.43 4.34 -33.16
C VAL A 412 17.93 4.20 -32.93
N ASP A 413 18.42 2.97 -32.77
CA ASP A 413 19.85 2.64 -32.66
C ASP A 413 20.63 3.54 -31.67
N ARG A 414 20.13 3.61 -30.42
CA ARG A 414 20.81 4.28 -29.29
C ARG A 414 21.04 3.33 -28.13
N PRO A 415 22.21 3.35 -27.47
CA PRO A 415 22.54 2.37 -26.43
C PRO A 415 21.62 2.43 -25.21
N ASN A 416 21.00 3.60 -24.95
CA ASN A 416 20.04 3.82 -23.86
C ASN A 416 18.57 3.63 -24.28
N PHE A 417 18.29 3.13 -25.48
CA PHE A 417 16.93 2.82 -25.93
C PHE A 417 16.79 1.33 -26.22
N GLY A 418 15.91 0.66 -25.48
CA GLY A 418 15.73 -0.79 -25.46
C GLY A 418 14.28 -1.21 -25.29
N ILE A 419 14.05 -2.49 -24.99
CA ILE A 419 12.74 -3.13 -24.87
C ILE A 419 12.46 -3.57 -23.42
N CYS A 420 11.22 -3.43 -22.99
CA CYS A 420 10.61 -4.25 -21.94
C CYS A 420 9.82 -5.39 -22.62
N LEU A 421 10.14 -6.65 -22.31
CA LEU A 421 9.38 -7.79 -22.82
C LEU A 421 8.36 -8.24 -21.76
N ASP A 422 7.06 -8.15 -22.08
CA ASP A 422 5.97 -8.56 -21.19
C ASP A 422 5.26 -9.81 -21.74
N THR A 423 5.23 -10.89 -20.94
CA THR A 423 4.56 -12.14 -21.31
C THR A 423 3.06 -11.99 -21.51
N PHE A 424 2.37 -11.16 -20.71
CA PHE A 424 0.94 -10.90 -20.89
C PHE A 424 0.71 -10.15 -22.19
N ASN A 425 1.48 -9.11 -22.48
CA ASN A 425 1.27 -8.34 -23.71
C ASN A 425 1.56 -9.18 -24.96
N ILE A 426 2.64 -9.98 -24.97
CA ILE A 426 2.97 -10.88 -26.08
C ILE A 426 1.84 -11.89 -26.29
N THR A 427 1.51 -12.68 -25.26
CA THR A 427 0.50 -13.75 -25.39
C THR A 427 -0.90 -13.17 -25.57
N GLY A 428 -1.22 -12.07 -24.89
CA GLY A 428 -2.46 -11.32 -24.99
C GLY A 428 -2.73 -10.81 -26.40
N ARG A 429 -1.67 -10.46 -27.15
CA ARG A 429 -1.81 -10.01 -28.53
C ARG A 429 -2.02 -11.17 -29.50
N ILE A 430 -1.13 -12.17 -29.49
CA ILE A 430 -1.02 -13.14 -30.59
C ILE A 430 -1.61 -14.51 -30.28
N TRP A 431 -1.84 -14.83 -29.00
CA TRP A 431 -2.31 -16.15 -28.57
C TRP A 431 -3.73 -16.10 -27.98
N ALA A 432 -4.03 -15.11 -27.14
CA ALA A 432 -5.31 -14.95 -26.49
C ALA A 432 -6.28 -14.03 -27.24
N ASP A 433 -7.56 -14.29 -27.05
CA ASP A 433 -8.65 -13.40 -27.45
C ASP A 433 -9.75 -13.41 -26.37
N PRO A 434 -9.84 -12.37 -25.53
CA PRO A 434 -10.85 -12.31 -24.47
C PRO A 434 -12.27 -12.15 -25.01
N THR A 435 -12.44 -11.87 -26.31
CA THR A 435 -13.76 -11.76 -26.98
C THR A 435 -14.20 -13.08 -27.61
N ALA A 436 -13.32 -14.07 -27.71
CA ALA A 436 -13.63 -15.37 -28.28
C ALA A 436 -14.12 -16.33 -27.19
N VAL A 437 -15.11 -17.17 -27.52
CA VAL A 437 -15.60 -18.24 -26.62
C VAL A 437 -14.48 -19.23 -26.25
N SER A 438 -13.54 -19.47 -27.17
CA SER A 438 -12.35 -20.29 -26.90
C SER A 438 -11.40 -19.64 -25.88
N GLY A 439 -11.39 -18.30 -25.80
CA GLY A 439 -10.34 -17.52 -25.16
C GLY A 439 -9.05 -17.40 -25.98
N LYS A 440 -8.99 -18.01 -27.18
CA LYS A 440 -7.79 -18.09 -28.02
C LYS A 440 -8.02 -17.44 -29.38
N ALA A 441 -6.98 -16.80 -29.88
CA ALA A 441 -6.90 -16.36 -31.26
C ALA A 441 -6.86 -17.57 -32.23
N PRO A 442 -7.23 -17.39 -33.51
CA PRO A 442 -7.03 -18.41 -34.54
C PRO A 442 -5.55 -18.81 -34.66
N ASP A 443 -5.27 -20.11 -34.80
CA ASP A 443 -3.92 -20.67 -34.95
C ASP A 443 -2.92 -20.29 -33.83
N ALA A 444 -3.43 -19.88 -32.66
CA ALA A 444 -2.67 -19.30 -31.55
C ALA A 444 -1.36 -20.02 -31.21
N ASP A 445 -1.40 -21.35 -31.06
CA ASP A 445 -0.21 -22.13 -30.65
C ASP A 445 0.90 -22.08 -31.72
N LYS A 446 0.51 -22.15 -33.00
CA LYS A 446 1.46 -22.06 -34.12
C LYS A 446 2.04 -20.65 -34.21
N VAL A 447 1.19 -19.62 -34.12
CA VAL A 447 1.61 -18.21 -34.21
C VAL A 447 2.57 -17.84 -33.08
N LEU A 448 2.28 -18.30 -31.85
CA LEU A 448 3.16 -18.06 -30.71
C LEU A 448 4.51 -18.76 -30.89
N ALA A 449 4.52 -20.04 -31.27
CA ALA A 449 5.77 -20.79 -31.49
C ALA A 449 6.66 -20.12 -32.55
N GLU A 450 6.08 -19.70 -33.68
CA GLU A 450 6.81 -18.99 -34.73
C GLU A 450 7.33 -17.62 -34.26
N SER A 451 6.57 -16.92 -33.40
CA SER A 451 7.00 -15.65 -32.81
C SER A 451 8.16 -15.83 -31.82
N MET A 452 8.12 -16.86 -30.97
CA MET A 452 9.22 -17.17 -30.05
C MET A 452 10.50 -17.58 -30.80
N GLU A 453 10.38 -18.34 -31.89
CA GLU A 453 11.52 -18.65 -32.75
C GLU A 453 12.15 -17.39 -33.38
N ARG A 454 11.32 -16.42 -33.79
CA ARG A 454 11.82 -15.12 -34.27
C ARG A 454 12.51 -14.35 -33.16
N LEU A 455 11.93 -14.29 -31.96
CA LEU A 455 12.49 -13.57 -30.81
C LEU A 455 13.93 -14.00 -30.54
N LEU A 456 14.17 -15.31 -30.48
CA LEU A 456 15.51 -15.88 -30.26
C LEU A 456 16.51 -15.55 -31.37
N LYS A 457 16.05 -15.36 -32.60
CA LYS A 457 16.90 -15.07 -33.76
C LYS A 457 17.20 -13.59 -33.93
N THR A 458 16.30 -12.70 -33.47
CA THR A 458 16.36 -11.29 -33.84
C THR A 458 16.68 -10.36 -32.68
N VAL A 459 16.30 -10.69 -31.45
CA VAL A 459 16.49 -9.80 -30.29
C VAL A 459 17.94 -9.82 -29.82
N ASP A 460 18.57 -8.64 -29.78
CA ASP A 460 19.85 -8.44 -29.10
C ASP A 460 19.61 -8.24 -27.60
N LEU A 461 20.13 -9.18 -26.80
CA LEU A 461 20.00 -9.18 -25.35
C LEU A 461 20.45 -7.87 -24.69
N LYS A 462 21.43 -7.15 -25.28
CA LYS A 462 21.91 -5.86 -24.75
C LYS A 462 20.86 -4.75 -24.77
N LYS A 463 19.79 -4.95 -25.55
CA LYS A 463 18.67 -4.04 -25.69
C LYS A 463 17.47 -4.45 -24.85
N VAL A 464 17.51 -5.60 -24.15
CA VAL A 464 16.46 -6.00 -23.21
C VAL A 464 16.82 -5.40 -21.85
N PHE A 465 16.03 -4.44 -21.38
CA PHE A 465 16.34 -3.73 -20.13
C PHE A 465 15.75 -4.43 -18.90
N TYR A 466 14.55 -4.96 -19.03
CA TYR A 466 13.92 -5.87 -18.06
C TYR A 466 12.78 -6.61 -18.74
N ILE A 467 12.26 -7.62 -18.05
CA ILE A 467 11.09 -8.36 -18.50
C ILE A 467 10.01 -8.36 -17.44
N GLN A 468 8.75 -8.43 -17.86
CA GLN A 468 7.58 -8.58 -17.01
C GLN A 468 6.94 -9.93 -17.28
N VAL A 469 6.63 -10.67 -16.21
CA VAL A 469 6.13 -12.04 -16.32
C VAL A 469 4.85 -12.18 -15.51
N VAL A 470 3.72 -12.15 -16.21
CA VAL A 470 2.38 -12.26 -15.65
C VAL A 470 1.44 -13.01 -16.57
N ASP A 471 0.45 -13.66 -15.96
CA ASP A 471 -0.63 -14.45 -16.59
C ASP A 471 -1.95 -13.64 -16.54
N ALA A 472 -3.05 -14.23 -16.99
CA ALA A 472 -4.37 -13.66 -16.86
C ALA A 472 -5.48 -14.71 -16.89
N GLU A 473 -6.63 -14.36 -16.31
CA GLU A 473 -7.81 -15.22 -16.26
C GLU A 473 -8.39 -15.46 -17.66
N ARG A 474 -8.78 -16.70 -17.95
CA ARG A 474 -9.65 -16.98 -19.10
C ARG A 474 -11.04 -16.43 -18.82
N MET A 475 -11.52 -15.53 -19.68
CA MET A 475 -12.87 -15.01 -19.55
C MET A 475 -13.91 -16.13 -19.69
N GLU A 476 -14.78 -16.27 -18.68
CA GLU A 476 -15.86 -17.25 -18.67
C GLU A 476 -16.89 -16.99 -19.78
N GLN A 477 -17.11 -15.71 -20.07
CA GLN A 477 -17.95 -15.23 -21.17
C GLN A 477 -17.15 -14.24 -22.02
N PRO A 478 -17.39 -14.17 -23.33
CA PRO A 478 -16.78 -13.16 -24.19
C PRO A 478 -16.83 -11.75 -23.60
N LEU A 479 -15.67 -11.08 -23.55
CA LEU A 479 -15.55 -9.68 -23.12
C LEU A 479 -16.01 -8.75 -24.25
N VAL A 480 -17.32 -8.66 -24.41
CA VAL A 480 -18.04 -7.82 -25.37
C VAL A 480 -19.08 -6.95 -24.65
N ALA A 481 -19.82 -6.12 -25.39
CA ALA A 481 -20.88 -5.29 -24.82
C ALA A 481 -21.83 -6.11 -23.93
N GLY A 482 -21.99 -5.67 -22.67
CA GLY A 482 -22.76 -6.36 -21.64
C GLY A 482 -21.92 -7.17 -20.64
N HIS A 483 -20.64 -7.42 -20.92
CA HIS A 483 -19.72 -8.04 -19.95
C HIS A 483 -19.38 -7.06 -18.80
N PRO A 484 -19.22 -7.51 -17.53
CA PRO A 484 -18.93 -6.61 -16.41
C PRO A 484 -17.66 -5.76 -16.54
N PHE A 485 -16.66 -6.28 -17.27
CA PHE A 485 -15.41 -5.56 -17.55
C PHE A 485 -15.46 -4.74 -18.85
N HIS A 486 -16.55 -4.78 -19.61
CA HIS A 486 -16.64 -4.02 -20.86
C HIS A 486 -16.82 -2.53 -20.56
N VAL A 487 -16.00 -1.70 -21.22
CA VAL A 487 -16.11 -0.25 -21.21
C VAL A 487 -16.17 0.24 -22.65
N ASP A 488 -17.22 1.00 -23.00
CA ASP A 488 -17.41 1.52 -24.34
C ASP A 488 -16.24 2.39 -24.78
N GLY A 489 -15.78 2.18 -26.02
CA GLY A 489 -14.64 2.89 -26.59
C GLY A 489 -13.26 2.39 -26.13
N GLN A 490 -13.18 1.43 -25.19
CA GLN A 490 -11.90 0.82 -24.78
C GLN A 490 -11.68 -0.54 -25.46
N PRO A 491 -10.44 -0.85 -25.88
CA PRO A 491 -10.12 -2.18 -26.41
C PRO A 491 -10.40 -3.30 -25.39
N PRO A 492 -11.01 -4.43 -25.78
CA PRO A 492 -11.28 -5.55 -24.88
C PRO A 492 -10.04 -6.07 -24.13
N ARG A 493 -8.87 -6.08 -24.78
CA ARG A 493 -7.60 -6.48 -24.17
C ARG A 493 -7.13 -5.52 -23.06
N MET A 494 -7.37 -4.22 -23.20
CA MET A 494 -7.09 -3.25 -22.13
C MET A 494 -7.99 -3.50 -20.91
N ASN A 495 -9.29 -3.69 -21.15
CA ASN A 495 -10.24 -4.00 -20.09
C ASN A 495 -9.88 -5.30 -19.37
N TRP A 496 -9.49 -6.32 -20.14
CA TRP A 496 -9.01 -7.59 -19.59
C TRP A 496 -7.74 -7.40 -18.75
N SER A 497 -6.74 -6.69 -19.29
CA SER A 497 -5.49 -6.37 -18.59
C SER A 497 -5.74 -5.67 -17.25
N ARG A 498 -6.65 -4.70 -17.18
CA ARG A 498 -6.89 -3.93 -15.94
C ARG A 498 -7.63 -4.71 -14.85
N ASN A 499 -8.35 -5.76 -15.21
CA ASN A 499 -9.28 -6.43 -14.30
C ASN A 499 -8.85 -7.85 -13.91
N ALA A 500 -8.05 -8.52 -14.74
CA ALA A 500 -7.95 -9.97 -14.72
C ALA A 500 -6.55 -10.52 -15.01
N ARG A 501 -5.47 -9.74 -14.83
CA ARG A 501 -4.13 -10.34 -14.76
C ARG A 501 -3.98 -11.16 -13.47
N LEU A 502 -3.11 -12.15 -13.54
CA LEU A 502 -2.74 -13.09 -12.49
C LEU A 502 -1.22 -13.26 -12.43
N PHE A 503 -0.72 -13.81 -11.32
CA PHE A 503 0.64 -14.34 -11.31
C PHE A 503 0.70 -15.69 -12.04
N LEU A 504 1.90 -16.12 -12.43
CA LEU A 504 2.07 -17.45 -13.02
C LEU A 504 1.61 -18.54 -12.05
N TYR A 505 1.22 -19.69 -12.60
CA TYR A 505 0.82 -20.89 -11.86
C TYR A 505 -0.46 -20.75 -11.02
N GLU A 506 -1.30 -19.76 -11.35
CA GLU A 506 -2.61 -19.56 -10.72
C GLU A 506 -3.76 -20.17 -11.54
N GLN A 507 -3.60 -21.41 -12.04
CA GLN A 507 -4.65 -22.11 -12.80
C GLN A 507 -5.91 -22.36 -11.96
N ASP A 508 -5.78 -22.46 -10.63
CA ASP A 508 -6.91 -22.53 -9.69
C ASP A 508 -7.75 -21.24 -9.69
N LYS A 509 -7.18 -20.12 -10.16
CA LYS A 509 -7.84 -18.82 -10.34
C LYS A 509 -8.22 -18.55 -11.80
N GLY A 510 -8.04 -19.51 -12.69
CA GLY A 510 -8.37 -19.38 -14.11
C GLY A 510 -7.22 -18.89 -15.00
N GLY A 511 -5.98 -18.82 -14.50
CA GLY A 511 -4.80 -18.57 -15.32
C GLY A 511 -4.68 -19.60 -16.45
N TYR A 512 -4.37 -19.15 -17.67
CA TYR A 512 -4.37 -20.02 -18.85
C TYR A 512 -3.41 -19.63 -19.96
N LEU A 513 -2.73 -18.47 -19.86
CA LEU A 513 -1.80 -18.04 -20.89
C LEU A 513 -0.56 -18.95 -20.86
N PRO A 514 0.08 -19.20 -22.02
CA PRO A 514 1.32 -19.99 -22.10
C PRO A 514 2.55 -19.19 -21.63
N VAL A 515 2.44 -18.48 -20.51
CA VAL A 515 3.46 -17.52 -20.04
C VAL A 515 4.73 -18.20 -19.58
N VAL A 516 4.67 -19.43 -19.08
CA VAL A 516 5.85 -20.21 -18.70
C VAL A 516 6.70 -20.57 -19.93
N GLU A 517 6.05 -20.84 -21.07
CA GLU A 517 6.75 -21.10 -22.34
C GLU A 517 7.46 -19.84 -22.84
N VAL A 518 6.77 -18.70 -22.81
CA VAL A 518 7.36 -17.40 -23.18
C VAL A 518 8.51 -17.00 -22.23
N ALA A 519 8.32 -17.18 -20.92
CA ALA A 519 9.36 -16.91 -19.93
C ALA A 519 10.57 -17.83 -20.11
N ARG A 520 10.39 -19.11 -20.47
CA ARG A 520 11.49 -20.02 -20.81
C ARG A 520 12.32 -19.49 -21.97
N VAL A 521 11.67 -19.02 -23.02
CA VAL A 521 12.35 -18.45 -24.19
C VAL A 521 13.21 -17.24 -23.79
N MET A 522 12.70 -16.35 -22.94
CA MET A 522 13.43 -15.15 -22.49
C MET A 522 14.54 -15.47 -21.47
N LEU A 523 14.24 -16.24 -20.43
CA LEU A 523 15.15 -16.46 -19.30
C LEU A 523 16.17 -17.55 -19.58
N LYS A 524 15.75 -18.65 -20.24
CA LYS A 524 16.61 -19.83 -20.42
C LYS A 524 17.28 -19.88 -21.79
N GLU A 525 16.54 -19.59 -22.84
CA GLU A 525 17.04 -19.73 -24.21
C GLU A 525 17.76 -18.46 -24.69
N LEU A 526 17.16 -17.29 -24.47
CA LEU A 526 17.79 -15.98 -24.71
C LEU A 526 18.79 -15.61 -23.61
N LYS A 527 18.72 -16.26 -22.45
CA LYS A 527 19.63 -16.09 -21.29
C LYS A 527 19.61 -14.69 -20.71
N PHE A 528 18.41 -14.13 -20.55
CA PHE A 528 18.26 -12.86 -19.85
C PHE A 528 18.48 -13.03 -18.34
N GLU A 529 19.41 -12.24 -17.79
CA GLU A 529 19.85 -12.28 -16.38
C GLU A 529 19.52 -10.97 -15.62
N GLY A 530 18.78 -10.04 -16.24
CA GLY A 530 18.40 -8.77 -15.61
C GLY A 530 17.12 -8.86 -14.77
N TRP A 531 16.50 -7.70 -14.53
CA TRP A 531 15.30 -7.62 -13.70
C TRP A 531 14.10 -8.37 -14.30
N VAL A 532 13.45 -9.20 -13.47
CA VAL A 532 12.19 -9.87 -13.77
C VAL A 532 11.13 -9.32 -12.84
N SER A 533 10.14 -8.64 -13.40
CA SER A 533 9.03 -8.04 -12.65
C SER A 533 7.74 -8.83 -12.78
N MET A 534 6.86 -8.69 -11.79
CA MET A 534 5.57 -9.38 -11.66
C MET A 534 4.43 -8.36 -11.71
N GLU A 535 4.29 -7.67 -12.84
CA GLU A 535 3.35 -6.54 -13.03
C GLU A 535 1.87 -6.98 -13.04
N LEU A 536 1.25 -6.93 -11.86
CA LEU A 536 -0.14 -7.32 -11.68
C LEU A 536 -1.08 -6.12 -11.88
N PHE A 537 -2.06 -6.28 -12.77
CA PHE A 537 -3.25 -5.43 -12.86
C PHE A 537 -4.51 -6.28 -12.69
N SER A 538 -5.13 -6.17 -11.53
CA SER A 538 -6.29 -6.99 -11.20
C SER A 538 -7.32 -6.16 -10.46
N ARG A 539 -8.60 -6.48 -10.66
CA ARG A 539 -9.71 -5.93 -9.87
C ARG A 539 -9.49 -6.10 -8.36
N THR A 540 -8.74 -7.13 -7.97
CA THR A 540 -8.38 -7.42 -6.56
C THR A 540 -7.49 -6.34 -5.94
N MET A 541 -6.81 -5.51 -6.74
CA MET A 541 -6.04 -4.37 -6.22
C MET A 541 -6.92 -3.24 -5.71
N ALA A 542 -8.19 -3.20 -6.13
CA ALA A 542 -9.18 -2.27 -5.62
C ALA A 542 -9.97 -2.83 -4.41
N ASP A 543 -9.64 -4.05 -3.96
CA ASP A 543 -10.25 -4.64 -2.77
C ASP A 543 -9.73 -3.89 -1.52
N PRO A 544 -10.62 -3.34 -0.68
CA PRO A 544 -10.20 -2.58 0.50
C PRO A 544 -9.64 -3.45 1.64
N ASP A 545 -9.61 -4.78 1.49
CA ASP A 545 -9.02 -5.68 2.49
C ASP A 545 -7.51 -5.34 2.68
N PRO A 546 -7.09 -4.95 3.90
CA PRO A 546 -5.71 -4.54 4.17
C PRO A 546 -4.67 -5.67 4.00
N THR A 547 -5.11 -6.92 3.85
CA THR A 547 -4.24 -8.06 3.58
C THR A 547 -3.89 -8.23 2.10
N VAL A 548 -4.53 -7.49 1.19
CA VAL A 548 -4.33 -7.60 -0.26
C VAL A 548 -2.86 -7.42 -0.67
N PRO A 549 -2.14 -6.38 -0.23
CA PRO A 549 -0.75 -6.18 -0.67
C PRO A 549 0.17 -7.32 -0.20
N ARG A 550 -0.04 -7.83 1.02
CA ARG A 550 0.68 -8.99 1.59
C ARG A 550 0.37 -10.25 0.79
N SER A 551 -0.90 -10.51 0.53
CA SER A 551 -1.36 -11.65 -0.25
C SER A 551 -0.76 -11.64 -1.65
N HIS A 552 -0.80 -10.49 -2.33
CA HIS A 552 -0.21 -10.33 -3.67
C HIS A 552 1.30 -10.52 -3.66
N SER A 553 2.00 -9.91 -2.71
CA SER A 553 3.46 -10.07 -2.57
C SER A 553 3.85 -11.54 -2.35
N GLN A 554 3.12 -12.26 -1.49
CA GLN A 554 3.37 -13.68 -1.25
C GLN A 554 3.08 -14.55 -2.48
N ARG A 555 1.98 -14.26 -3.20
CA ARG A 555 1.61 -14.97 -4.43
C ARG A 555 2.64 -14.74 -5.54
N GLY A 556 3.03 -13.49 -5.78
CA GLY A 556 4.04 -13.15 -6.79
C GLY A 556 5.39 -13.78 -6.50
N MET A 557 5.88 -13.73 -5.25
CA MET A 557 7.14 -14.38 -4.90
C MET A 557 7.07 -15.90 -5.00
N LYS A 558 5.93 -16.51 -4.63
CA LYS A 558 5.73 -17.95 -4.82
C LYS A 558 5.82 -18.32 -6.30
N ALA A 559 5.16 -17.56 -7.17
CA ALA A 559 5.21 -17.76 -8.61
C ALA A 559 6.64 -17.63 -9.15
N TRP A 560 7.39 -16.60 -8.72
CA TRP A 560 8.81 -16.44 -9.08
C TRP A 560 9.67 -17.63 -8.67
N LYS A 561 9.60 -18.06 -7.40
CA LYS A 561 10.38 -19.20 -6.89
C LYS A 561 10.09 -20.48 -7.66
N GLN A 562 8.82 -20.70 -8.00
CA GLN A 562 8.43 -21.85 -8.80
C GLN A 562 8.98 -21.77 -10.23
N LEU A 563 8.90 -20.59 -10.87
CA LEU A 563 9.43 -20.37 -12.21
C LEU A 563 10.95 -20.55 -12.26
N ALA A 564 11.66 -19.92 -11.31
CA ALA A 564 13.12 -20.04 -11.17
C ALA A 564 13.54 -21.51 -11.00
N GLN A 565 12.83 -22.27 -10.15
CA GLN A 565 13.07 -23.70 -9.97
C GLN A 565 12.77 -24.52 -11.23
N GLU A 566 11.66 -24.25 -11.93
CA GLU A 566 11.28 -24.99 -13.14
C GLU A 566 12.28 -24.74 -14.29
N LEU A 567 12.77 -23.50 -14.40
CA LEU A 567 13.66 -23.10 -15.48
C LEU A 567 15.15 -23.26 -15.14
N ASP A 568 15.50 -23.49 -13.88
CA ASP A 568 16.88 -23.56 -13.37
C ASP A 568 17.64 -22.24 -13.62
N VAL A 569 17.04 -21.13 -13.17
CA VAL A 569 17.54 -19.75 -13.32
C VAL A 569 17.61 -18.99 -12.00
#